data_AF-A0A094ZM57-F1
#
_entry.id   AF-A0A094ZM57-F1
#
_cell.length_a   1.000
_cell.length_b   1.000
_cell.length_c   1.000
_cell.angle_alpha   90.00
_cell.angle_beta   90.00
_cell.angle_gamma   90.00
#
_symmetry.space_group_name_H-M   'P 1'
#
loop_
_entity.id
_entity.type
_entity.pdbx_description
1 polymer ?
#
loop_
_entity_poly.entity_id
_entity_poly.type
_entity_poly.pdbx_seq_one_letter_code
_entity_poly.pdbx_strand_id
1 'polypeptide(L)'
;MNNVNSEDPTRQVYSELGNFIPTGYQENYDCELSQSTVAAGSCGVGNHLPIFQNMLSQVDEKPKILLMGLRRSGKSSIQRVVFHKMAPNETLFLESTHKIEKNDVSECSFIKFQIWDFPGHIDFCDETFQSEAIFLASCAIIFIIDAQDDYHAALTRLHATLESAFRFNMNIKFEVFIHKVDCLSDDQKMDIQRDITQHVTSVLEDLLCEQPSNAGISIGFHLTTIYDHSIFEAFSKVVQKLIPYLEAFEHLLNIFITNSMVDKAFLFDVTSKIYLATDSNAVDMQTYELCCDMIDVVVDVAAIYTPQSNFVDPPVSEQTGATIILNNDRALYLRGVNQYMALACLMYEESLEKMGKRLFRLSFNSLFLKH
;
A
#
# COMPACT_ATOMS: atom_id res chain seq x y z
N MET A 1 38.31 -8.24 -44.46
CA MET A 1 37.48 -7.02 -44.54
C MET A 1 36.06 -7.40 -44.17
N ASN A 2 35.70 -6.96 -42.97
CA ASN A 2 34.38 -6.89 -42.32
C ASN A 2 33.31 -6.36 -43.31
N ASN A 3 32.01 -6.58 -43.18
CA ASN A 3 31.16 -6.61 -41.98
C ASN A 3 29.84 -7.33 -42.30
N VAL A 4 29.38 -8.17 -41.38
CA VAL A 4 28.02 -8.69 -41.28
C VAL A 4 27.26 -7.73 -40.35
N ASN A 5 26.23 -7.05 -40.84
CA ASN A 5 25.36 -6.24 -39.99
C ASN A 5 24.25 -7.11 -39.40
N SER A 6 24.31 -7.28 -38.09
CA SER A 6 23.24 -7.76 -37.23
C SER A 6 22.11 -6.71 -37.15
N GLU A 7 20.89 -7.12 -37.44
CA GLU A 7 19.69 -6.30 -37.21
C GLU A 7 19.26 -6.41 -35.73
N ASP A 8 19.12 -5.25 -35.08
CA ASP A 8 18.66 -5.08 -33.69
C ASP A 8 17.13 -5.28 -33.59
N PRO A 9 16.62 -6.11 -32.64
CA PRO A 9 15.20 -6.40 -32.50
C PRO A 9 14.39 -5.27 -31.82
N THR A 10 15.04 -4.18 -31.38
CA THR A 10 14.41 -3.06 -30.67
C THR A 10 13.63 -2.11 -31.58
N ARG A 11 13.88 -2.12 -32.90
CA ARG A 11 13.25 -1.16 -33.82
C ARG A 11 11.84 -1.52 -34.29
N GLN A 12 11.43 -2.77 -34.19
CA GLN A 12 10.08 -3.20 -34.62
C GLN A 12 8.99 -2.96 -33.58
N VAL A 13 9.34 -2.74 -32.31
CA VAL A 13 8.35 -2.57 -31.22
C VAL A 13 7.71 -1.17 -31.24
N TYR A 14 8.37 -0.16 -31.83
CA TYR A 14 7.92 1.23 -31.81
C TYR A 14 6.99 1.63 -32.97
N SER A 15 6.81 0.80 -34.00
CA SER A 15 5.95 1.15 -35.14
C SER A 15 4.47 0.81 -34.96
N GLU A 16 4.10 -0.02 -33.97
CA GLU A 16 2.72 -0.52 -33.85
C GLU A 16 1.86 0.21 -32.81
N LEU A 17 2.41 1.17 -32.05
CA LEU A 17 1.66 1.97 -31.06
C LEU A 17 1.12 3.31 -31.62
N GLY A 18 1.36 3.61 -32.90
CA GLY A 18 1.04 4.91 -33.52
C GLY A 18 -0.39 5.09 -34.03
N ASN A 19 -1.31 4.14 -33.82
CA ASN A 19 -2.60 4.12 -34.51
C ASN A 19 -3.83 4.15 -33.59
N PHE A 20 -3.91 5.06 -32.61
CA PHE A 20 -5.21 5.38 -31.98
C PHE A 20 -5.28 6.81 -31.45
N ILE A 21 -5.40 7.79 -32.36
CA ILE A 21 -6.06 9.09 -32.09
C ILE A 21 -6.81 9.49 -33.38
N PRO A 22 -8.13 9.75 -33.36
CA PRO A 22 -8.76 10.54 -34.41
C PRO A 22 -8.62 12.03 -34.08
N THR A 23 -8.01 12.76 -35.00
CA THR A 23 -7.88 14.23 -35.03
C THR A 23 -9.06 14.88 -35.76
N GLY A 24 -9.40 16.12 -35.36
CA GLY A 24 -10.35 17.03 -36.02
C GLY A 24 -11.66 17.18 -35.23
N TYR A 25 -12.08 18.36 -34.78
CA TYR A 25 -12.21 19.62 -35.54
C TYR A 25 -12.03 20.88 -34.68
N GLN A 26 -11.55 21.94 -35.35
CA GLN A 26 -11.26 23.29 -34.88
C GLN A 26 -12.50 24.20 -34.68
N GLU A 27 -12.35 25.10 -33.71
CA GLU A 27 -12.70 26.55 -33.67
C GLU A 27 -14.07 27.06 -34.17
N ASN A 28 -14.86 27.66 -33.27
CA ASN A 28 -15.09 29.12 -33.15
C ASN A 28 -16.46 29.49 -32.53
N TYR A 29 -16.47 30.68 -31.92
CA TYR A 29 -17.58 31.60 -31.59
C TYR A 29 -18.37 31.47 -30.28
N ASP A 30 -18.20 32.55 -29.52
CA ASP A 30 -19.22 33.39 -28.86
C ASP A 30 -20.03 32.89 -27.67
N CYS A 31 -19.78 33.59 -26.56
CA CYS A 31 -20.52 33.59 -25.32
C CYS A 31 -21.77 34.47 -25.49
N GLU A 32 -22.96 33.86 -25.59
CA GLU A 32 -24.23 34.56 -25.39
C GLU A 32 -25.04 33.94 -24.25
N LEU A 33 -25.45 34.83 -23.34
CA LEU A 33 -26.43 34.60 -22.30
C LEU A 33 -27.78 34.17 -22.92
N SER A 34 -28.39 33.13 -22.36
CA SER A 34 -29.85 33.04 -22.34
C SER A 34 -30.34 32.41 -21.05
N GLN A 35 -30.95 33.25 -20.22
CA GLN A 35 -31.80 32.91 -19.09
C GLN A 35 -32.93 31.96 -19.53
N SER A 36 -33.24 30.96 -18.71
CA SER A 36 -34.64 30.53 -18.57
C SER A 36 -34.92 30.04 -17.16
N THR A 37 -35.99 30.62 -16.65
CA THR A 37 -36.53 30.65 -15.29
C THR A 37 -37.42 29.44 -15.03
N VAL A 38 -37.33 28.75 -13.88
CA VAL A 38 -38.52 28.19 -13.20
C VAL A 38 -38.36 28.11 -11.67
N ALA A 39 -39.18 28.94 -11.01
CA ALA A 39 -39.89 28.82 -9.73
C ALA A 39 -39.17 28.46 -8.40
N ALA A 40 -39.28 29.40 -7.46
CA ALA A 40 -39.01 29.28 -6.03
C ALA A 40 -40.18 28.66 -5.23
N GLY A 41 -39.86 27.99 -4.12
CA GLY A 41 -40.82 27.48 -3.14
C GLY A 41 -40.21 27.09 -1.78
N SER A 42 -40.01 28.11 -0.92
CA SER A 42 -40.17 28.14 0.56
C SER A 42 -39.44 27.15 1.51
N CYS A 43 -38.47 27.73 2.24
CA CYS A 43 -38.24 27.72 3.71
C CYS A 43 -38.14 26.39 4.52
N GLY A 44 -36.99 26.17 5.18
CA GLY A 44 -36.95 25.46 6.48
C GLY A 44 -35.63 24.81 6.91
N VAL A 45 -34.88 25.51 7.79
CA VAL A 45 -34.01 25.02 8.88
C VAL A 45 -32.77 24.16 8.52
N GLY A 46 -31.61 24.57 9.05
CA GLY A 46 -30.28 24.12 8.64
C GLY A 46 -29.86 22.72 9.05
N ASN A 47 -28.81 22.23 8.38
CA ASN A 47 -27.62 21.61 8.95
C ASN A 47 -26.64 21.21 7.83
N HIS A 48 -25.38 21.64 8.00
CA HIS A 48 -24.14 20.95 7.63
C HIS A 48 -23.92 20.33 6.21
N LEU A 49 -22.91 20.92 5.54
CA LEU A 49 -21.86 20.27 4.74
C LEU A 49 -22.17 19.68 3.33
N PRO A 50 -21.91 20.42 2.24
CA PRO A 50 -21.74 19.86 0.89
C PRO A 50 -20.24 19.60 0.57
N ILE A 51 -19.47 19.07 1.52
CA ILE A 51 -18.02 18.82 1.34
C ILE A 51 -17.75 17.36 0.92
N PHE A 52 -18.59 16.40 1.32
CA PHE A 52 -18.37 14.98 1.03
C PHE A 52 -18.69 14.57 -0.42
N GLN A 53 -19.58 15.28 -1.12
CA GLN A 53 -19.97 14.89 -2.48
C GLN A 53 -18.99 15.38 -3.56
N ASN A 54 -18.26 16.47 -3.30
CA ASN A 54 -17.43 17.15 -4.32
C ASN A 54 -15.96 16.71 -4.34
N MET A 55 -15.52 15.87 -3.39
CA MET A 55 -14.13 15.36 -3.35
C MET A 55 -13.95 14.04 -4.11
N LEU A 56 -15.05 13.36 -4.47
CA LEU A 56 -15.06 12.16 -5.32
C LEU A 56 -15.07 12.49 -6.83
N SER A 57 -14.96 13.76 -7.19
CA SER A 57 -15.13 14.25 -8.56
C SER A 57 -13.91 15.05 -9.08
N GLN A 58 -12.71 14.72 -8.63
CA GLN A 58 -11.47 15.14 -9.29
C GLN A 58 -10.62 13.91 -9.62
N VAL A 59 -10.89 13.38 -10.82
CA VAL A 59 -10.19 12.31 -11.54
C VAL A 59 -10.27 10.92 -10.88
N ASP A 60 -10.80 9.99 -11.65
CA ASP A 60 -10.94 8.55 -11.44
C ASP A 60 -9.60 7.79 -11.27
N GLU A 61 -8.57 8.41 -10.68
CA GLU A 61 -7.25 7.81 -10.52
C GLU A 61 -7.03 7.31 -9.09
N LYS A 62 -7.09 5.99 -8.96
CA LYS A 62 -6.69 5.25 -7.76
C LYS A 62 -5.27 5.67 -7.34
N PRO A 63 -4.97 5.84 -6.04
CA PRO A 63 -3.62 6.15 -5.58
C PRO A 63 -2.60 5.17 -6.18
N LYS A 64 -1.50 5.72 -6.71
CA LYS A 64 -0.46 4.93 -7.40
C LYS A 64 0.76 4.78 -6.50
N ILE A 65 1.18 3.53 -6.29
CA ILE A 65 2.41 3.15 -5.60
C ILE A 65 3.41 2.68 -6.65
N LEU A 66 4.57 3.34 -6.71
CA LEU A 66 5.62 2.99 -7.67
C LEU A 66 6.67 2.12 -6.97
N LEU A 67 6.95 0.93 -7.52
CA LEU A 67 8.06 0.08 -7.09
C LEU A 67 9.26 0.34 -7.99
N MET A 68 10.32 0.89 -7.40
CA MET A 68 11.55 1.25 -8.10
C MET A 68 12.77 0.56 -7.48
N GLY A 69 13.86 0.44 -8.24
CA GLY A 69 15.12 -0.13 -7.75
C GLY A 69 15.95 -0.79 -8.85
N LEU A 70 17.17 -1.21 -8.53
CA LEU A 70 18.10 -1.85 -9.48
C LEU A 70 17.58 -3.18 -10.05
N ARG A 71 18.02 -3.58 -11.24
CA ARG A 71 17.70 -4.91 -11.78
C ARG A 71 18.06 -5.99 -10.75
N ARG A 72 17.19 -7.00 -10.60
CA ARG A 72 17.34 -8.12 -9.64
C ARG A 72 17.23 -7.74 -8.14
N SER A 73 16.83 -6.51 -7.81
CA SER A 73 16.59 -6.10 -6.42
C SER A 73 15.40 -6.78 -5.72
N GLY A 74 14.51 -7.46 -6.47
CA GLY A 74 13.38 -8.23 -5.90
C GLY A 74 12.00 -7.59 -6.02
N LYS A 75 11.85 -6.47 -6.75
CA LYS A 75 10.57 -5.76 -6.99
C LYS A 75 9.40 -6.68 -7.36
N SER A 76 9.57 -7.46 -8.41
CA SER A 76 8.50 -8.30 -8.96
C SER A 76 8.18 -9.46 -8.01
N SER A 77 9.20 -10.01 -7.33
CA SER A 77 9.03 -11.03 -6.28
C SER A 77 8.16 -10.49 -5.13
N ILE A 78 8.48 -9.30 -4.63
CA ILE A 78 7.71 -8.62 -3.59
C ILE A 78 6.24 -8.44 -4.01
N GLN A 79 6.01 -7.93 -5.22
CA GLN A 79 4.66 -7.70 -5.73
C GLN A 79 3.85 -9.00 -5.83
N ARG A 80 4.44 -10.10 -6.30
CA ARG A 80 3.74 -11.40 -6.45
C ARG A 80 3.48 -12.07 -5.10
N VAL A 81 4.41 -11.98 -4.15
CA VAL A 81 4.23 -12.54 -2.80
C VAL A 81 3.11 -11.81 -2.06
N VAL A 82 3.12 -10.47 -2.06
CA VAL A 82 2.16 -9.69 -1.26
C VAL A 82 0.75 -9.72 -1.87
N PHE A 83 0.63 -9.54 -3.20
CA PHE A 83 -0.68 -9.32 -3.83
C PHE A 83 -1.25 -10.53 -4.56
N HIS A 84 -0.40 -11.47 -4.97
CA HIS A 84 -0.83 -12.68 -5.68
C HIS A 84 -0.75 -13.94 -4.81
N LYS A 85 -0.33 -13.80 -3.54
CA LYS A 85 -0.12 -14.92 -2.60
C LYS A 85 0.81 -16.01 -3.17
N MET A 86 1.78 -15.60 -3.99
CA MET A 86 2.78 -16.53 -4.55
C MET A 86 3.74 -16.96 -3.45
N ALA A 87 4.10 -18.25 -3.41
CA ALA A 87 5.04 -18.73 -2.41
C ALA A 87 6.46 -18.17 -2.68
N PRO A 88 7.24 -17.80 -1.64
CA PRO A 88 8.58 -17.22 -1.82
C PRO A 88 9.53 -18.09 -2.66
N ASN A 89 9.46 -19.42 -2.51
CA ASN A 89 10.27 -20.37 -3.25
C ASN A 89 9.97 -20.38 -4.76
N GLU A 90 8.74 -20.06 -5.15
CA GLU A 90 8.34 -19.99 -6.56
C GLU A 90 8.90 -18.73 -7.23
N THR A 91 9.22 -17.69 -6.46
CA THR A 91 9.71 -16.41 -7.00
C THR A 91 11.06 -16.52 -7.67
N LEU A 92 11.82 -17.59 -7.39
CA LEU A 92 13.10 -17.90 -8.06
C LEU A 92 12.95 -18.13 -9.57
N PHE A 93 11.75 -18.51 -10.01
CA PHE A 93 11.45 -18.80 -11.42
C PHE A 93 10.85 -17.60 -12.16
N LEU A 94 10.77 -16.42 -11.52
CA LEU A 94 10.26 -15.23 -12.18
C LEU A 94 11.23 -14.75 -13.27
N GLU A 95 10.69 -14.45 -14.44
CA GLU A 95 11.44 -13.85 -15.53
C GLU A 95 11.76 -12.38 -15.25
N SER A 96 12.78 -11.84 -15.94
CA SER A 96 13.11 -10.42 -15.82
C SER A 96 11.98 -9.55 -16.40
N THR A 97 11.51 -8.59 -15.63
CA THR A 97 10.54 -7.59 -16.11
C THR A 97 11.15 -6.73 -17.23
N HIS A 98 10.56 -6.77 -18.42
CA HIS A 98 10.99 -5.98 -19.59
C HIS A 98 10.06 -4.80 -19.89
N LYS A 99 8.84 -4.82 -19.36
CA LYS A 99 7.81 -3.79 -19.53
C LYS A 99 7.23 -3.42 -18.18
N ILE A 100 6.68 -2.22 -18.05
CA ILE A 100 6.05 -1.78 -16.81
C ILE A 100 4.79 -2.63 -16.58
N GLU A 101 4.78 -3.41 -15.51
CA GLU A 101 3.60 -4.16 -15.09
C GLU A 101 2.74 -3.27 -14.18
N LYS A 102 1.48 -3.05 -14.56
CA LYS A 102 0.50 -2.32 -13.77
C LYS A 102 -0.46 -3.32 -13.14
N ASN A 103 -0.47 -3.38 -11.83
CA ASN A 103 -1.36 -4.24 -11.07
C ASN A 103 -2.39 -3.40 -10.34
N ASP A 104 -3.67 -3.71 -10.56
CA ASP A 104 -4.78 -3.02 -9.93
C ASP A 104 -5.29 -3.86 -8.75
N VAL A 105 -5.15 -3.35 -7.53
CA VAL A 105 -5.52 -4.07 -6.29
C VAL A 105 -6.99 -3.82 -5.90
N SER A 106 -7.73 -3.08 -6.74
CA SER A 106 -9.06 -2.57 -6.38
C SER A 106 -10.22 -3.56 -6.32
N GLU A 107 -10.07 -4.77 -6.86
CA GLU A 107 -11.16 -5.76 -6.90
C GLU A 107 -11.23 -6.62 -5.61
N CYS A 108 -10.12 -6.70 -4.87
CA CYS A 108 -9.99 -7.66 -3.76
C CYS A 108 -9.57 -7.03 -2.43
N SER A 109 -9.45 -5.70 -2.33
CA SER A 109 -8.98 -5.00 -1.13
C SER A 109 -9.85 -3.80 -0.79
N PHE A 110 -9.91 -3.48 0.50
CA PHE A 110 -10.51 -2.23 0.98
C PHE A 110 -9.82 -0.99 0.38
N ILE A 111 -8.51 -1.06 0.15
CA ILE A 111 -7.75 0.05 -0.42
C ILE A 111 -7.58 -0.19 -1.91
N LYS A 112 -8.19 0.70 -2.70
CA LYS A 112 -8.06 0.69 -4.15
C LYS A 112 -6.81 1.48 -4.51
N PHE A 113 -5.72 0.78 -4.81
CA PHE A 113 -4.49 1.38 -5.30
C PHE A 113 -3.94 0.60 -6.49
N GLN A 114 -3.14 1.28 -7.29
CA GLN A 114 -2.45 0.69 -8.43
C GLN A 114 -0.96 0.60 -8.13
N ILE A 115 -0.38 -0.57 -8.33
CA ILE A 115 1.06 -0.82 -8.15
C ILE A 115 1.71 -0.89 -9.51
N TRP A 116 2.78 -0.12 -9.69
CA TRP A 116 3.54 -0.08 -10.93
C TRP A 116 4.93 -0.63 -10.68
N ASP A 117 5.26 -1.76 -11.31
CA ASP A 117 6.61 -2.35 -11.28
C ASP A 117 7.45 -1.81 -12.44
N PHE A 118 8.54 -1.11 -12.11
CA PHE A 118 9.45 -0.53 -13.09
C PHE A 118 10.61 -1.47 -13.41
N PRO A 119 10.93 -1.71 -14.71
CA PRO A 119 12.13 -2.43 -15.09
C PRO A 119 13.38 -1.68 -14.59
N GLY A 120 14.31 -2.42 -13.99
CA GLY A 120 15.52 -1.85 -13.39
C GLY A 120 16.57 -1.28 -14.37
N HIS A 121 16.26 -1.24 -15.67
CA HIS A 121 17.11 -0.62 -16.72
C HIS A 121 16.51 0.67 -17.26
N ILE A 122 15.30 1.08 -16.84
CA ILE A 122 14.76 2.37 -17.27
C ILE A 122 15.57 3.45 -16.57
N ASP A 123 16.33 4.20 -17.36
CA ASP A 123 16.90 5.46 -16.91
C ASP A 123 15.83 6.54 -17.11
N PHE A 124 15.37 7.13 -16.00
CA PHE A 124 14.33 8.17 -15.99
C PHE A 124 14.75 9.48 -16.68
N CYS A 125 15.98 9.55 -17.18
CA CYS A 125 16.53 10.65 -17.96
C CYS A 125 16.15 10.59 -19.44
N ASP A 126 15.53 9.51 -19.92
CA ASP A 126 15.07 9.44 -21.31
C ASP A 126 13.76 10.22 -21.50
N GLU A 127 13.84 11.32 -22.26
CA GLU A 127 12.73 12.23 -22.62
C GLU A 127 11.54 11.55 -23.33
N THR A 128 11.70 10.29 -23.74
CA THR A 128 10.63 9.51 -24.41
C THR A 128 9.61 8.93 -23.44
N PHE A 129 9.94 8.89 -22.15
CA PHE A 129 9.05 8.38 -21.10
C PHE A 129 8.35 9.57 -20.43
N GLN A 130 7.01 9.55 -20.36
CA GLN A 130 6.21 10.58 -19.65
C GLN A 130 6.35 10.45 -18.12
N SER A 131 7.59 10.49 -17.62
CA SER A 131 7.95 10.39 -16.21
C SER A 131 7.23 11.46 -15.39
N GLU A 132 7.08 12.67 -15.94
CA GLU A 132 6.44 13.81 -15.27
C GLU A 132 4.99 13.50 -14.86
N ALA A 133 4.17 13.01 -15.79
CA ALA A 133 2.76 12.70 -15.52
C ALA A 133 2.61 11.55 -14.52
N ILE A 134 3.55 10.60 -14.53
CA ILE A 134 3.54 9.45 -13.63
C ILE A 134 3.92 9.87 -12.21
N PHE A 135 4.96 10.69 -12.05
CA PHE A 135 5.36 11.22 -10.76
C PHE A 135 4.29 12.14 -10.18
N LEU A 136 3.67 12.99 -11.01
CA LEU A 136 2.58 13.86 -10.59
C LEU A 136 1.37 13.07 -10.07
N ALA A 137 1.04 11.95 -10.72
CA ALA A 137 -0.07 11.07 -10.32
C ALA A 137 0.29 10.07 -9.21
N SER A 138 1.56 9.97 -8.81
CA SER A 138 2.01 9.03 -7.78
C SER A 138 1.86 9.59 -6.37
N CYS A 139 1.45 8.73 -5.43
CA CYS A 139 1.27 9.11 -4.03
C CYS A 139 2.44 8.64 -3.16
N ALA A 140 3.01 7.48 -3.48
CA ALA A 140 4.16 6.91 -2.80
C ALA A 140 5.13 6.23 -3.76
N ILE A 141 6.41 6.35 -3.47
CA ILE A 141 7.50 5.66 -4.15
C ILE A 141 8.18 4.76 -3.13
N ILE A 142 8.25 3.46 -3.46
CA ILE A 142 9.01 2.47 -2.70
C ILE A 142 10.25 2.14 -3.50
N PHE A 143 11.42 2.49 -2.98
CA PHE A 143 12.70 2.17 -3.59
C PHE A 143 13.32 0.95 -2.90
N ILE A 144 13.59 -0.09 -3.68
CA ILE A 144 14.07 -1.38 -3.18
C ILE A 144 15.57 -1.49 -3.42
N ILE A 145 16.32 -1.59 -2.33
CA ILE A 145 17.77 -1.80 -2.28
C ILE A 145 18.04 -3.25 -1.91
N ASP A 146 18.90 -3.93 -2.67
CA ASP A 146 19.37 -5.27 -2.30
C ASP A 146 20.49 -5.13 -1.26
N ALA A 147 20.31 -5.70 -0.07
CA ALA A 147 21.29 -5.64 1.01
C ALA A 147 22.45 -6.64 0.85
N GLN A 148 22.31 -7.64 -0.03
CA GLN A 148 23.34 -8.67 -0.26
C GLN A 148 24.32 -8.29 -1.37
N ASP A 149 23.95 -7.33 -2.23
CA ASP A 149 24.76 -6.84 -3.33
C ASP A 149 25.37 -5.46 -3.00
N ASP A 150 26.25 -4.95 -3.87
CA ASP A 150 26.79 -3.60 -3.74
C ASP A 150 25.69 -2.54 -3.93
N TYR A 151 25.25 -1.94 -2.82
CA TYR A 151 24.19 -0.93 -2.80
C TYR A 151 24.65 0.47 -3.22
N HIS A 152 25.96 0.73 -3.43
CA HIS A 152 26.42 2.06 -3.83
C HIS A 152 25.79 2.53 -5.15
N ALA A 153 25.71 1.64 -6.14
CA ALA A 153 25.02 1.93 -7.41
C ALA A 153 23.51 2.19 -7.20
N ALA A 154 22.91 1.50 -6.24
CA ALA A 154 21.49 1.67 -5.90
C ALA A 154 21.24 3.04 -5.27
N LEU A 155 22.15 3.49 -4.39
CA LEU A 155 22.10 4.82 -3.78
C LEU A 155 22.23 5.92 -4.83
N THR A 156 23.18 5.84 -5.77
CA THR A 156 23.29 6.83 -6.85
C THR A 156 21.99 6.94 -7.67
N ARG A 157 21.35 5.81 -7.98
CA ARG A 157 20.06 5.82 -8.69
C ARG A 157 18.91 6.32 -7.82
N LEU A 158 18.92 6.00 -6.52
CA LEU A 158 17.96 6.54 -5.56
C LEU A 158 18.04 8.07 -5.52
N HIS A 159 19.25 8.65 -5.48
CA HIS A 159 19.45 10.10 -5.51
C HIS A 159 18.88 10.74 -6.77
N ALA A 160 19.18 10.19 -7.95
CA ALA A 160 18.61 10.68 -9.21
C ALA A 160 17.07 10.59 -9.24
N THR A 161 16.51 9.53 -8.64
CA THR A 161 15.05 9.32 -8.54
C THR A 161 14.41 10.32 -7.58
N LEU A 162 15.03 10.55 -6.42
CA LEU A 162 14.58 11.53 -5.43
C LEU A 162 14.57 12.93 -6.04
N GLU A 163 15.68 13.35 -6.65
CA GLU A 163 15.79 14.66 -7.28
C GLU A 163 14.72 14.85 -8.37
N SER A 164 14.55 13.87 -9.25
CA SER A 164 13.55 13.92 -10.31
C SER A 164 12.12 14.00 -9.75
N ALA A 165 11.80 13.16 -8.77
CA ALA A 165 10.44 13.09 -8.23
C ALA A 165 10.09 14.33 -7.40
N PHE A 166 11.04 14.90 -6.64
CA PHE A 166 10.82 16.16 -5.90
C PHE A 166 10.64 17.36 -6.82
N ARG A 167 11.26 17.37 -8.01
CA ARG A 167 11.03 18.43 -9.02
C ARG A 167 9.57 18.47 -9.48
N PHE A 168 8.89 17.33 -9.55
CA PHE A 168 7.51 17.23 -10.03
C PHE A 168 6.46 17.31 -8.93
N ASN A 169 6.68 16.63 -7.80
CA ASN A 169 5.71 16.57 -6.71
C ASN A 169 6.40 16.43 -5.35
N MET A 170 6.35 17.50 -4.56
CA MET A 170 6.95 17.56 -3.22
C MET A 170 6.14 16.80 -2.15
N ASN A 171 4.90 16.39 -2.45
CA ASN A 171 4.03 15.70 -1.49
C ASN A 171 4.14 14.17 -1.57
N ILE A 172 4.98 13.63 -2.47
CA ILE A 172 5.20 12.18 -2.61
C ILE A 172 5.81 11.64 -1.31
N LYS A 173 5.29 10.51 -0.83
CA LYS A 173 5.88 9.75 0.28
C LYS A 173 6.99 8.84 -0.25
N PHE A 174 8.16 8.90 0.37
CA PHE A 174 9.31 8.09 0.00
C PHE A 174 9.62 7.05 1.06
N GLU A 175 9.70 5.79 0.63
CA GLU A 175 10.02 4.66 1.47
C GLU A 175 11.14 3.86 0.83
N VAL A 176 12.15 3.51 1.61
CA VAL A 176 13.29 2.72 1.18
C VAL A 176 13.21 1.35 1.85
N PHE A 177 13.10 0.31 1.02
CA PHE A 177 13.11 -1.07 1.47
C PHE A 177 14.52 -1.64 1.29
N ILE A 178 15.17 -1.91 2.40
CA ILE A 178 16.42 -2.66 2.46
C ILE A 178 16.02 -4.13 2.43
N HIS A 179 16.17 -4.75 1.27
CA HIS A 179 15.61 -6.04 0.93
C HIS A 179 16.66 -7.16 0.96
N LYS A 180 16.20 -8.41 1.05
CA LYS A 180 17.03 -9.63 1.16
C LYS A 180 17.92 -9.67 2.40
N VAL A 181 17.36 -9.28 3.54
CA VAL A 181 18.04 -9.32 4.85
C VAL A 181 18.04 -10.71 5.49
N ASP A 182 17.58 -11.74 4.79
CA ASP A 182 17.38 -13.12 5.25
C ASP A 182 18.67 -13.82 5.69
N CYS A 183 19.78 -13.60 4.97
CA CYS A 183 21.06 -14.24 5.26
C CYS A 183 22.02 -13.37 6.10
N LEU A 184 21.57 -12.21 6.60
CA LEU A 184 22.41 -11.26 7.33
C LEU A 184 22.26 -11.44 8.84
N SER A 185 23.36 -11.26 9.59
CA SER A 185 23.28 -11.21 11.05
C SER A 185 22.62 -9.91 11.52
N ASP A 186 22.06 -9.88 12.73
CA ASP A 186 21.38 -8.68 13.24
C ASP A 186 22.33 -7.48 13.39
N ASP A 187 23.61 -7.72 13.72
CA ASP A 187 24.64 -6.68 13.73
C ASP A 187 24.85 -6.09 12.34
N GLN A 188 24.96 -6.94 11.30
CA GLN A 188 25.10 -6.49 9.92
C GLN A 188 23.87 -5.72 9.43
N LYS A 189 22.66 -6.15 9.80
CA LYS A 189 21.42 -5.43 9.47
C LYS A 189 21.43 -4.02 10.05
N MET A 190 21.83 -3.88 11.32
CA MET A 190 21.93 -2.57 11.98
C MET A 190 22.99 -1.68 11.31
N ASP A 191 24.15 -2.24 10.97
CA ASP A 191 25.23 -1.50 10.33
C ASP A 191 24.82 -1.01 8.92
N ILE A 192 24.28 -1.90 8.08
CA ILE A 192 23.81 -1.56 6.73
C ILE A 192 22.67 -0.54 6.79
N GLN A 193 21.70 -0.74 7.70
CA GLN A 193 20.60 0.20 7.86
C GLN A 193 21.10 1.59 8.26
N ARG A 194 22.03 1.65 9.23
CA ARG A 194 22.61 2.91 9.68
C ARG A 194 23.38 3.60 8.55
N ASP A 195 24.18 2.84 7.81
CA ASP A 195 24.99 3.38 6.71
C ASP A 195 24.10 3.95 5.59
N ILE A 196 23.13 3.17 5.11
CA ILE A 196 22.15 3.63 4.10
C ILE A 196 21.38 4.84 4.60
N THR A 197 20.90 4.82 5.86
CA THR A 197 20.15 5.95 6.43
C THR A 197 21.00 7.21 6.49
N GLN A 198 22.26 7.10 6.91
CA GLN A 198 23.17 8.23 6.99
C GLN A 198 23.50 8.81 5.61
N HIS A 199 23.79 7.95 4.62
CA HIS A 199 24.05 8.35 3.24
C HIS A 199 22.85 9.01 2.56
N VAL A 200 21.64 8.46 2.75
CA VAL A 200 20.42 9.02 2.16
C VAL A 200 20.06 10.35 2.85
N THR A 201 20.23 10.43 4.17
CA THR A 201 19.95 11.67 4.92
C THR A 201 20.92 12.78 4.55
N SER A 202 22.23 12.49 4.41
CA SER A 202 23.21 13.53 4.02
C SER A 202 22.89 14.12 2.65
N VAL A 203 22.48 13.28 1.69
CA VAL A 203 22.11 13.78 0.36
C VAL A 203 20.75 14.49 0.38
N LEU A 204 19.82 14.07 1.23
CA LEU A 204 18.58 14.80 1.43
C LEU A 204 18.85 16.20 1.99
N GLU A 205 19.76 16.33 2.96
CA GLU A 205 20.19 17.63 3.50
C GLU A 205 20.79 18.53 2.41
N ASP A 206 21.63 17.97 1.53
CA ASP A 206 22.20 18.72 0.40
C ASP A 206 21.10 19.23 -0.56
N LEU A 207 20.12 18.40 -0.90
CA LEU A 207 18.99 18.78 -1.76
C LEU A 207 18.08 19.83 -1.12
N LEU A 208 17.86 19.75 0.20
CA LEU A 208 17.05 20.70 0.96
C LEU A 208 17.75 22.07 1.10
N CYS A 209 19.08 22.09 1.16
CA CYS A 209 19.84 23.35 1.17
C CYS A 209 19.68 24.15 -0.12
N GLU A 210 19.45 23.51 -1.27
CA GLU A 210 19.24 24.19 -2.55
C GLU A 210 17.81 24.74 -2.73
N GLN A 211 16.82 24.26 -1.97
CA GLN A 211 15.41 24.65 -2.09
C GLN A 211 14.81 25.06 -0.72
N PRO A 212 14.67 26.37 -0.43
CA PRO A 212 14.32 26.88 0.91
C PRO A 212 12.83 26.72 1.32
N SER A 213 12.05 25.94 0.58
CA SER A 213 10.65 25.63 0.91
C SER A 213 10.58 24.33 1.72
N ASN A 214 10.78 24.48 3.04
CA ASN A 214 10.64 23.45 4.05
C ASN A 214 9.27 22.74 3.97
N ALA A 215 9.24 21.59 3.30
CA ALA A 215 8.42 20.47 3.74
C ALA A 215 9.38 19.51 4.47
N GLY A 216 9.06 19.10 5.70
CA GLY A 216 9.83 18.06 6.38
C GLY A 216 9.70 16.76 5.59
N ILE A 217 10.63 16.51 4.68
CA ILE A 217 10.69 15.29 3.89
C ILE A 217 11.20 14.19 4.83
N SER A 218 10.32 13.29 5.22
CA SER A 218 10.70 12.09 5.96
C SER A 218 10.75 10.91 5.00
N ILE A 219 11.94 10.32 4.85
CA ILE A 219 12.12 9.03 4.19
C ILE A 219 11.97 7.96 5.26
N GLY A 220 11.09 6.98 5.05
CA GLY A 220 11.02 5.80 5.91
C GLY A 220 11.97 4.70 5.43
N PHE A 221 12.61 4.01 6.37
CA PHE A 221 13.51 2.90 6.09
C PHE A 221 12.94 1.63 6.71
N HIS A 222 12.86 0.57 5.90
CA HIS A 222 12.30 -0.71 6.32
C HIS A 222 13.22 -1.86 5.93
N LEU A 223 13.57 -2.71 6.90
CA LEU A 223 14.22 -3.99 6.65
C LEU A 223 13.16 -4.99 6.20
N THR A 224 13.37 -5.63 5.05
CA THR A 224 12.35 -6.51 4.47
C THR A 224 12.95 -7.79 3.90
N THR A 225 12.21 -8.88 4.04
CA THR A 225 12.45 -10.15 3.36
C THR A 225 11.12 -10.73 2.89
N ILE A 226 11.13 -11.48 1.79
CA ILE A 226 9.93 -12.20 1.30
C ILE A 226 9.67 -13.50 2.06
N TYR A 227 10.62 -13.98 2.87
CA TYR A 227 10.50 -15.23 3.61
C TYR A 227 9.78 -15.07 4.96
N ASP A 228 9.79 -13.85 5.51
CA ASP A 228 9.14 -13.51 6.78
C ASP A 228 8.02 -12.49 6.55
N HIS A 229 7.24 -12.19 7.59
CA HIS A 229 6.13 -11.23 7.48
C HIS A 229 6.56 -9.76 7.49
N SER A 230 7.86 -9.48 7.62
CA SER A 230 8.43 -8.12 7.62
C SER A 230 8.05 -7.30 6.39
N ILE A 231 7.92 -7.93 5.22
CA ILE A 231 7.49 -7.24 4.00
C ILE A 231 6.05 -6.72 4.13
N PHE A 232 5.16 -7.50 4.72
CA PHE A 232 3.77 -7.08 4.94
C PHE A 232 3.68 -5.98 5.98
N GLU A 233 4.50 -6.02 7.04
CA GLU A 233 4.57 -4.92 8.02
C GLU A 233 5.06 -3.62 7.36
N ALA A 234 6.12 -3.69 6.55
CA ALA A 234 6.64 -2.54 5.82
C ALA A 234 5.57 -1.94 4.88
N PHE A 235 4.89 -2.78 4.08
CA PHE A 235 3.78 -2.33 3.25
C PHE A 235 2.63 -1.73 4.06
N SER A 236 2.33 -2.28 5.24
CA SER A 236 1.29 -1.74 6.12
C SER A 236 1.61 -0.32 6.57
N LYS A 237 2.87 -0.02 6.90
CA LYS A 237 3.31 1.33 7.22
C LYS A 237 3.23 2.28 6.02
N VAL A 238 3.56 1.82 4.81
CA VAL A 238 3.41 2.62 3.58
C VAL A 238 1.93 2.94 3.33
N VAL A 239 1.09 1.92 3.39
CA VAL A 239 -0.35 2.04 3.13
C VAL A 239 -1.03 2.92 4.18
N GLN A 240 -0.62 2.84 5.45
CA GLN A 240 -1.10 3.74 6.51
C GLN A 240 -0.87 5.21 6.21
N LYS A 241 0.30 5.55 5.65
CA LYS A 241 0.63 6.93 5.24
C LYS A 241 -0.23 7.41 4.06
N LEU A 242 -0.84 6.49 3.31
CA LEU A 242 -1.74 6.80 2.18
C LEU A 242 -3.20 6.98 2.60
N ILE A 243 -3.61 6.45 3.75
CA ILE A 243 -5.00 6.52 4.22
C ILE A 243 -5.27 7.91 4.81
N PRO A 244 -6.21 8.69 4.24
CA PRO A 244 -6.67 9.92 4.89
C PRO A 244 -7.43 9.54 6.18
N TYR A 245 -7.23 10.31 7.26
CA TYR A 245 -7.87 10.10 8.58
C TYR A 245 -7.38 8.89 9.41
N LEU A 246 -6.14 8.42 9.20
CA LEU A 246 -5.54 7.36 10.04
C LEU A 246 -5.69 7.62 11.55
N GLU A 247 -5.47 8.87 11.99
CA GLU A 247 -5.59 9.27 13.41
C GLU A 247 -6.96 8.94 14.02
N ALA A 248 -8.03 9.01 13.23
CA ALA A 248 -9.38 8.68 13.71
C ALA A 248 -9.53 7.17 13.95
N PHE A 249 -8.95 6.33 13.07
CA PHE A 249 -8.94 4.88 13.25
C PHE A 249 -8.10 4.47 14.47
N GLU A 250 -6.92 5.05 14.63
CA GLU A 250 -6.07 4.82 15.81
C GLU A 250 -6.79 5.22 17.10
N HIS A 251 -7.44 6.39 17.12
CA HIS A 251 -8.19 6.85 18.28
C HIS A 251 -9.35 5.91 18.62
N LEU A 252 -10.08 5.41 17.61
CA LEU A 252 -11.16 4.44 17.80
C LEU A 252 -10.63 3.12 18.37
N LEU A 253 -9.51 2.60 17.85
CA LEU A 253 -8.87 1.39 18.37
C LEU A 253 -8.41 1.59 19.82
N ASN A 254 -7.85 2.75 20.16
CA ASN A 254 -7.43 3.07 21.52
C ASN A 254 -8.63 3.12 22.51
N ILE A 255 -9.76 3.70 22.09
CA ILE A 255 -11.00 3.66 22.88
C ILE A 255 -11.48 2.22 23.05
N PHE A 256 -11.42 1.41 21.99
CA PHE A 256 -11.86 0.02 22.02
C PHE A 256 -11.01 -0.82 22.99
N ILE A 257 -9.68 -0.72 22.91
CA ILE A 257 -8.72 -1.40 23.77
C ILE A 257 -8.95 -1.04 25.24
N THR A 258 -9.04 0.26 25.54
CA THR A 258 -9.24 0.78 26.90
C THR A 258 -10.54 0.26 27.52
N ASN A 259 -11.62 0.18 26.74
CA ASN A 259 -12.91 -0.28 27.23
C ASN A 259 -13.02 -1.82 27.32
N SER A 260 -12.24 -2.54 26.52
CA SER A 260 -12.43 -3.99 26.32
C SER A 260 -11.35 -4.85 26.98
N MET A 261 -10.36 -4.24 27.65
CA MET A 261 -9.24 -4.93 28.30
C MET A 261 -8.53 -5.89 27.32
N VAL A 262 -8.35 -5.41 26.10
CA VAL A 262 -7.60 -6.05 25.02
C VAL A 262 -6.17 -5.54 25.10
N ASP A 263 -5.16 -6.38 24.86
CA ASP A 263 -3.77 -5.97 24.91
C ASP A 263 -3.33 -5.29 23.62
N LYS A 264 -3.75 -5.86 22.48
CA LYS A 264 -3.39 -5.40 21.14
C LYS A 264 -4.53 -5.60 20.17
N ALA A 265 -4.77 -4.63 19.27
CA ALA A 265 -5.80 -4.75 18.24
C ALA A 265 -5.27 -4.24 16.90
N PHE A 266 -5.52 -5.04 15.85
CA PHE A 266 -5.13 -4.76 14.48
C PHE A 266 -6.36 -4.80 13.58
N LEU A 267 -6.47 -3.82 12.70
CA LEU A 267 -7.44 -3.83 11.62
C LEU A 267 -6.74 -4.29 10.34
N PHE A 268 -7.07 -5.49 9.87
CA PHE A 268 -6.46 -6.13 8.71
C PHE A 268 -7.33 -6.04 7.47
N ASP A 269 -6.68 -5.93 6.31
CA ASP A 269 -7.24 -6.32 5.02
C ASP A 269 -6.99 -7.82 4.79
N VAL A 270 -8.06 -8.60 4.65
CA VAL A 270 -8.02 -10.07 4.66
C VAL A 270 -7.25 -10.63 3.47
N THR A 271 -7.39 -10.01 2.29
CA THR A 271 -6.74 -10.50 1.07
C THR A 271 -5.24 -10.27 1.08
N SER A 272 -4.82 -9.05 1.42
CA SER A 272 -3.41 -8.64 1.34
C SER A 272 -2.63 -8.91 2.64
N LYS A 273 -3.32 -9.20 3.75
CA LYS A 273 -2.75 -9.34 5.11
C LYS A 273 -2.07 -8.07 5.64
N ILE A 274 -2.31 -6.94 4.97
CA ILE A 274 -1.80 -5.63 5.36
C ILE A 274 -2.70 -5.11 6.49
N TYR A 275 -2.10 -4.57 7.57
CA TYR A 275 -2.87 -3.92 8.62
C TYR A 275 -3.08 -2.43 8.30
N LEU A 276 -4.34 -2.03 8.23
CA LEU A 276 -4.80 -0.69 7.89
C LEU A 276 -4.61 0.29 9.05
N ALA A 277 -4.84 -0.17 10.27
CA ALA A 277 -4.68 0.61 11.48
C ALA A 277 -4.32 -0.31 12.65
N THR A 278 -3.57 0.25 13.60
CA THR A 278 -3.21 -0.40 14.85
C THR A 278 -3.39 0.59 15.99
N ASP A 279 -3.37 0.10 17.22
CA ASP A 279 -3.29 0.93 18.42
C ASP A 279 -1.96 1.66 18.57
N SER A 280 -1.91 2.60 19.52
CA SER A 280 -0.73 3.42 19.77
C SER A 280 0.49 2.66 20.33
N ASN A 281 0.34 1.42 20.81
CA ASN A 281 1.49 0.66 21.28
C ASN A 281 2.37 0.24 20.09
N ALA A 282 3.66 0.02 20.33
CA ALA A 282 4.54 -0.54 19.32
C ALA A 282 4.02 -1.89 18.82
N VAL A 283 4.17 -2.13 17.52
CA VAL A 283 3.81 -3.42 16.91
C VAL A 283 4.95 -4.39 17.17
N ASP A 284 4.61 -5.51 17.80
CA ASP A 284 5.51 -6.65 17.91
C ASP A 284 5.33 -7.57 16.71
N MET A 285 6.43 -7.89 16.04
CA MET A 285 6.42 -8.71 14.82
C MET A 285 5.83 -10.10 15.09
N GLN A 286 6.12 -10.69 16.25
CA GLN A 286 5.62 -12.04 16.59
C GLN A 286 4.09 -12.04 16.73
N THR A 287 3.54 -10.99 17.34
CA THR A 287 2.09 -10.85 17.46
C THR A 287 1.44 -10.62 16.09
N TYR A 288 2.09 -9.85 15.22
CA TYR A 288 1.63 -9.62 13.85
C TYR A 288 1.61 -10.92 13.02
N GLU A 289 2.68 -11.70 13.06
CA GLU A 289 2.79 -13.01 12.41
C GLU A 289 1.67 -13.96 12.85
N LEU A 290 1.46 -14.06 14.16
CA LEU A 290 0.42 -14.90 14.74
C LEU A 290 -0.99 -14.47 14.29
N CYS A 291 -1.25 -13.17 14.13
CA CYS A 291 -2.51 -12.67 13.59
C CYS A 291 -2.67 -12.97 12.09
N CYS A 292 -1.60 -12.89 11.30
CA CYS A 292 -1.63 -13.27 9.89
C CYS A 292 -1.95 -14.76 9.71
N ASP A 293 -1.29 -15.62 10.48
CA ASP A 293 -1.52 -17.07 10.45
C ASP A 293 -2.96 -17.41 10.90
N MET A 294 -3.48 -16.69 11.89
CA MET A 294 -4.87 -16.84 12.31
C MET A 294 -5.85 -16.52 11.17
N ILE A 295 -5.60 -15.45 10.40
CA ILE A 295 -6.46 -15.09 9.26
C ILE A 295 -6.43 -16.20 8.21
N ASP A 296 -5.26 -16.74 7.89
CA ASP A 296 -5.14 -17.85 6.93
C ASP A 296 -5.93 -19.07 7.39
N VAL A 297 -5.77 -19.49 8.65
CA VAL A 297 -6.52 -20.62 9.21
C VAL A 297 -8.02 -20.39 9.11
N VAL A 298 -8.50 -19.18 9.45
CA VAL A 298 -9.93 -18.87 9.40
C VAL A 298 -10.46 -18.87 7.97
N VAL A 299 -9.72 -18.26 7.03
CA VAL A 299 -10.09 -18.20 5.61
C VAL A 299 -10.07 -19.59 4.97
N ASP A 300 -9.04 -20.39 5.23
CA ASP A 300 -8.90 -21.74 4.67
C ASP A 300 -9.96 -22.69 5.21
N VAL A 301 -10.23 -22.65 6.52
CA VAL A 301 -11.31 -23.44 7.14
C VAL A 301 -12.67 -22.97 6.59
N ALA A 302 -12.90 -21.66 6.49
CA ALA A 302 -14.13 -21.13 5.91
C ALA A 302 -14.29 -21.59 4.46
N ALA A 303 -13.24 -21.58 3.64
CA ALA A 303 -13.28 -22.01 2.25
C ALA A 303 -13.62 -23.50 2.09
N ILE A 304 -13.19 -24.36 3.02
CA ILE A 304 -13.48 -25.80 3.00
C ILE A 304 -14.95 -26.07 3.38
N TYR A 305 -15.45 -25.42 4.43
CA TYR A 305 -16.76 -25.74 5.02
C TYR A 305 -17.92 -24.90 4.46
N THR A 306 -17.64 -23.82 3.72
CA THR A 306 -18.70 -22.99 3.11
C THR A 306 -19.30 -23.73 1.90
N PRO A 307 -20.59 -24.10 1.95
CA PRO A 307 -21.22 -24.85 0.86
C PRO A 307 -21.34 -24.01 -0.41
N GLN A 308 -21.15 -24.66 -1.57
CA GLN A 308 -20.96 -24.01 -2.87
C GLN A 308 -22.13 -23.11 -3.36
N SER A 309 -23.28 -23.14 -2.69
CA SER A 309 -24.44 -22.32 -3.02
C SER A 309 -24.30 -20.84 -2.63
N ASN A 310 -23.30 -20.48 -1.80
CA ASN A 310 -23.07 -19.12 -1.30
C ASN A 310 -21.70 -18.52 -1.72
N PHE A 311 -21.06 -19.01 -2.78
CA PHE A 311 -19.75 -18.52 -3.26
C PHE A 311 -19.72 -17.07 -3.80
N VAL A 312 -20.81 -16.32 -3.63
CA VAL A 312 -20.91 -14.93 -4.09
C VAL A 312 -20.33 -13.96 -3.06
N ASP A 313 -20.25 -14.35 -1.79
CA ASP A 313 -19.73 -13.48 -0.74
C ASP A 313 -18.23 -13.72 -0.50
N PRO A 314 -17.45 -12.64 -0.26
CA PRO A 314 -16.03 -12.73 0.08
C PRO A 314 -15.79 -13.58 1.33
N PRO A 315 -14.56 -14.08 1.55
CA PRO A 315 -14.26 -15.09 2.56
C PRO A 315 -14.57 -14.69 4.02
N VAL A 316 -14.80 -13.40 4.28
CA VAL A 316 -15.13 -12.88 5.61
C VAL A 316 -16.43 -12.07 5.52
N SER A 317 -17.48 -12.60 6.14
CA SER A 317 -18.74 -11.88 6.37
C SER A 317 -18.65 -11.11 7.69
N GLU A 318 -19.51 -10.11 7.91
CA GLU A 318 -19.64 -9.42 9.22
C GLU A 318 -19.97 -10.37 10.37
N GLN A 319 -20.48 -11.57 10.04
CA GLN A 319 -20.80 -12.63 10.99
C GLN A 319 -19.62 -13.57 11.27
N THR A 320 -18.54 -13.49 10.49
CA THR A 320 -17.35 -14.32 10.68
C THR A 320 -16.66 -13.87 11.96
N GLY A 321 -16.71 -14.73 12.97
CA GLY A 321 -15.97 -14.57 14.22
C GLY A 321 -15.20 -15.85 14.50
N ALA A 322 -13.94 -15.71 14.89
CA ALA A 322 -13.10 -16.82 15.29
C ALA A 322 -12.36 -16.49 16.58
N THR A 323 -12.23 -17.48 17.45
CA THR A 323 -11.50 -17.36 18.71
C THR A 323 -10.55 -18.55 18.81
N ILE A 324 -9.27 -18.27 19.04
CA ILE A 324 -8.24 -19.29 19.25
C ILE A 324 -7.63 -19.06 20.63
N ILE A 325 -7.78 -20.03 21.52
CA ILE A 325 -7.23 -19.99 22.88
C ILE A 325 -5.86 -20.67 22.84
N LEU A 326 -4.84 -19.98 23.31
CA LEU A 326 -3.47 -20.45 23.41
C LEU A 326 -3.22 -21.07 24.79
N ASN A 327 -2.17 -21.87 24.91
CA ASN A 327 -1.81 -22.58 26.14
C ASN A 327 -1.23 -21.69 27.27
N ASN A 328 -1.06 -20.39 27.01
CA ASN A 328 -0.45 -19.42 27.92
C ASN A 328 -1.47 -18.40 28.46
N ASP A 329 -2.73 -18.82 28.61
CA ASP A 329 -3.86 -18.01 29.08
C ASP A 329 -4.15 -16.78 28.19
N ARG A 330 -3.66 -16.77 26.95
CA ARG A 330 -3.98 -15.76 25.93
C ARG A 330 -4.98 -16.31 24.93
N ALA A 331 -5.82 -15.43 24.42
CA ALA A 331 -6.77 -15.70 23.37
C ALA A 331 -6.57 -14.71 22.22
N LEU A 332 -6.56 -15.25 21.00
CA LEU A 332 -6.69 -14.48 19.78
C LEU A 332 -8.16 -14.43 19.39
N TYR A 333 -8.63 -13.25 19.07
CA TYR A 333 -10.01 -13.01 18.68
C TYR A 333 -10.02 -12.29 17.33
N LEU A 334 -10.72 -12.87 16.36
CA LEU A 334 -10.90 -12.32 15.03
C LEU A 334 -12.38 -12.06 14.78
N ARG A 335 -12.71 -10.90 14.24
CA ARG A 335 -14.08 -10.56 13.83
C ARG A 335 -14.06 -9.82 12.49
N GLY A 336 -14.87 -10.26 11.55
CA GLY A 336 -15.15 -9.52 10.31
C GLY A 336 -15.82 -8.17 10.62
N VAL A 337 -15.29 -7.10 10.06
CA VAL A 337 -15.88 -5.74 10.14
C VAL A 337 -16.62 -5.43 8.84
N ASN A 338 -16.02 -5.78 7.71
CA ASN A 338 -16.60 -5.66 6.38
C ASN A 338 -16.11 -6.83 5.52
N GLN A 339 -16.61 -6.93 4.30
CA GLN A 339 -16.22 -7.91 3.28
C GLN A 339 -14.70 -8.06 3.07
N TYR A 340 -13.95 -6.98 3.24
CA TYR A 340 -12.49 -6.94 3.05
C TYR A 340 -11.71 -6.77 4.36
N MET A 341 -12.36 -6.31 5.44
CA MET A 341 -11.69 -5.91 6.68
C MET A 341 -12.03 -6.84 7.83
N ALA A 342 -11.01 -7.26 8.57
CA ALA A 342 -11.15 -8.04 9.80
C ALA A 342 -10.40 -7.38 10.96
N LEU A 343 -11.02 -7.35 12.13
CA LEU A 343 -10.40 -6.94 13.38
C LEU A 343 -9.79 -8.17 14.06
N ALA A 344 -8.47 -8.19 14.25
CA ALA A 344 -7.75 -9.19 15.03
C ALA A 344 -7.33 -8.57 16.37
N CYS A 345 -7.50 -9.29 17.47
CA CYS A 345 -7.21 -8.82 18.81
C CYS A 345 -6.50 -9.90 19.62
N LEU A 346 -5.51 -9.49 20.41
CA LEU A 346 -4.86 -10.31 21.43
C LEU A 346 -5.36 -9.89 22.81
N MET A 347 -5.82 -10.84 23.61
CA MET A 347 -6.33 -10.59 24.96
C MET A 347 -6.04 -11.77 25.89
N TYR A 348 -6.20 -11.57 27.20
CA TYR A 348 -6.22 -12.67 28.17
C TYR A 348 -7.53 -13.45 28.11
N GLU A 349 -7.48 -14.73 28.44
CA GLU A 349 -8.66 -15.62 28.49
C GLU A 349 -9.74 -15.09 29.45
N GLU A 350 -9.34 -14.55 30.61
CA GLU A 350 -10.28 -13.93 31.55
C GLU A 350 -11.03 -12.72 30.97
N SER A 351 -10.37 -11.97 30.07
CA SER A 351 -10.96 -10.82 29.39
C SER A 351 -11.97 -11.27 28.34
N LEU A 352 -11.74 -12.42 27.70
CA LEU A 352 -12.65 -13.00 26.72
C LEU A 352 -14.02 -13.33 27.35
N GLU A 353 -14.05 -13.93 28.54
CA GLU A 353 -15.32 -14.23 29.23
C GLU A 353 -16.12 -12.97 29.58
N LYS A 354 -15.41 -11.90 29.98
CA LYS A 354 -16.00 -10.59 30.27
C LYS A 354 -16.47 -9.90 28.97
N MET A 355 -15.74 -10.10 27.89
CA MET A 355 -16.06 -9.57 26.58
C MET A 355 -17.27 -10.26 25.98
N GLY A 356 -17.43 -11.58 26.10
CA GLY A 356 -18.63 -12.31 25.64
C GLY A 356 -19.93 -11.74 26.19
N LYS A 357 -19.92 -11.22 27.42
CA LYS A 357 -21.06 -10.50 28.03
C LYS A 357 -21.27 -9.07 27.50
N ARG A 358 -20.22 -8.40 27.02
CA ARG A 358 -20.26 -7.02 26.47
C ARG A 358 -20.47 -7.00 24.95
N LEU A 359 -20.04 -8.03 24.23
CA LEU A 359 -20.11 -8.15 22.77
C LEU A 359 -21.56 -8.27 22.27
N PHE A 360 -22.47 -8.79 23.10
CA PHE A 360 -23.92 -8.73 22.85
C PHE A 360 -24.50 -7.31 22.87
N ARG A 361 -23.76 -6.34 23.44
CA ARG A 361 -24.18 -4.94 23.57
C ARG A 361 -23.40 -3.98 22.68
N LEU A 362 -22.19 -4.36 22.27
CA LEU A 362 -21.38 -3.65 21.28
C LEU A 362 -21.56 -4.32 19.92
N SER A 363 -22.71 -4.07 19.29
CA SER A 363 -22.77 -4.08 17.84
C SER A 363 -21.80 -3.00 17.35
N PHE A 364 -20.59 -3.40 16.95
CA PHE A 364 -19.60 -2.56 16.27
C PHE A 364 -20.22 -1.75 15.11
N ASN A 365 -21.32 -2.27 14.53
CA ASN A 365 -22.16 -1.57 13.55
C ASN A 365 -22.69 -0.21 14.03
N SER A 366 -22.90 0.03 15.32
CA SER A 366 -23.35 1.36 15.77
C SER A 366 -22.24 2.42 15.79
N LEU A 367 -20.96 2.01 15.78
CA LEU A 367 -19.80 2.90 15.81
C LEU A 367 -19.26 3.22 14.41
N PHE A 368 -19.37 2.29 13.44
CA PHE A 368 -18.84 2.48 12.08
C PHE A 368 -19.89 2.80 11.01
N LEU A 369 -21.17 2.42 11.17
CA LEU A 369 -22.22 2.60 10.13
C LEU A 369 -23.18 3.78 10.41
N LYS A 370 -22.83 4.71 11.32
CA LYS A 370 -23.67 5.86 11.65
C LYS A 370 -23.21 7.21 11.07
N HIS A 371 -22.17 7.23 10.25
CA HIS A 371 -21.76 8.43 9.52
C HIS A 371 -21.46 8.13 8.07
#